data_AF-A0A1V6M3G4-F1
#
_entry.id   AF-A0A1V6M3G4-F1
#
_cell.length_a   1.000
_cell.length_b   1.000
_cell.length_c   1.000
_cell.angle_alpha   90.00
_cell.angle_beta   90.00
_cell.angle_gamma   90.00
#
_symmetry.space_group_name_H-M   'P 1'
#
loop_
_entity.id
_entity.type
_entity.pdbx_description
1 polymer ?
#
loop_
_entity_poly.entity_id
_entity_poly.type
_entity_poly.pdbx_seq_one_letter_code
_entity_poly.pdbx_strand_id
1 'polypeptide(L)'
;MIRGEQIPVGEKVYSLFEPHTEWLSKGKANKRVELGHNILVASDQWGFIVEHQVVERQADVSLSIPLAERLLNRFGDDAIESISFDKGFYKRENKELLKLYIPEVIMPKKGKKNQEERAEESGKTFQKLRHRHSAVESDINRLEHHGLDRCLDKGLKGFKRYCALGIVAANLHKLGNVSFDKLMTSFRRRHERSKRS
;
A
#
# COMPACT_ATOMS: atom_id res chain seq x y z
N MET A 1 -29.96 -12.94 7.39
CA MET A 1 -31.40 -12.77 7.65
C MET A 1 -31.70 -13.58 8.90
N ILE A 2 -32.08 -12.93 9.98
CA ILE A 2 -32.62 -13.60 11.18
C ILE A 2 -34.05 -13.09 11.27
N ARG A 3 -35.04 -13.98 11.19
CA ARG A 3 -36.48 -13.63 11.28
C ARG A 3 -37.00 -12.60 10.25
N GLY A 4 -36.45 -12.59 9.03
CA GLY A 4 -36.96 -11.74 7.94
C GLY A 4 -36.47 -10.29 7.95
N GLU A 5 -35.72 -9.87 8.97
CA GLU A 5 -35.13 -8.52 9.04
C GLU A 5 -33.74 -8.47 8.36
N GLN A 6 -33.50 -7.39 7.62
CA GLN A 6 -32.25 -7.14 6.93
C GLN A 6 -31.28 -6.42 7.86
N ILE A 7 -30.30 -7.16 8.39
CA ILE A 7 -29.28 -6.62 9.29
C ILE A 7 -28.42 -5.59 8.52
N PRO A 8 -28.30 -4.34 9.02
CA PRO A 8 -27.38 -3.33 8.50
C PRO A 8 -25.96 -3.90 8.35
N VAL A 9 -25.24 -3.53 7.29
CA VAL A 9 -23.90 -4.10 7.01
C VAL A 9 -22.94 -3.92 8.19
N GLY A 10 -23.02 -2.81 8.93
CA GLY A 10 -22.17 -2.52 10.09
C GLY A 10 -22.44 -3.35 11.35
N GLU A 11 -23.57 -4.06 11.40
CA GLU A 11 -23.97 -4.92 12.53
C GLU A 11 -23.68 -6.40 12.25
N LYS A 12 -23.18 -6.73 11.06
CA LYS A 12 -22.83 -8.11 10.70
C LYS A 12 -21.56 -8.53 11.42
N VAL A 13 -21.69 -9.58 12.22
CA VAL A 13 -20.56 -10.27 12.88
C VAL A 13 -20.20 -11.48 12.03
N TYR A 14 -18.95 -11.52 11.56
CA TYR A 14 -18.45 -12.61 10.69
C TYR A 14 -17.66 -13.68 11.45
N SER A 15 -17.26 -13.39 12.69
CA SER A 15 -16.65 -14.35 13.61
C SER A 15 -17.11 -14.06 15.03
N LEU A 16 -17.61 -15.09 15.73
CA LEU A 16 -18.00 -14.97 17.14
C LEU A 16 -16.78 -14.79 18.05
N PHE A 17 -15.65 -15.37 17.68
CA PHE A 17 -14.40 -15.30 18.45
C PHE A 17 -13.56 -14.07 18.11
N GLU A 18 -13.74 -13.51 16.92
CA GLU A 18 -13.05 -12.32 16.44
C GLU A 18 -14.07 -11.31 15.84
N PRO A 19 -14.89 -10.62 16.67
CA PRO A 19 -16.00 -9.79 16.19
C PRO A 19 -15.58 -8.61 15.29
N HIS A 20 -14.29 -8.28 15.28
CA HIS A 20 -13.72 -7.24 14.43
C HIS A 20 -13.48 -7.71 13.00
N THR A 21 -13.52 -9.02 12.71
CA THR A 21 -13.23 -9.55 11.37
C THR A 21 -14.18 -9.00 10.33
N GLU A 22 -13.64 -8.54 9.19
CA GLU A 22 -14.42 -8.04 8.07
C GLU A 22 -14.50 -9.05 6.94
N TRP A 23 -15.59 -8.95 6.18
CA TRP A 23 -15.82 -9.73 4.97
C TRP A 23 -15.31 -8.96 3.76
N LEU A 24 -14.18 -9.40 3.22
CA LEU A 24 -13.52 -8.75 2.10
C LEU A 24 -13.83 -9.50 0.81
N SER A 25 -14.57 -8.85 -0.10
CA SER A 25 -14.86 -9.42 -1.42
C SER A 25 -13.99 -8.76 -2.50
N LYS A 26 -13.03 -9.51 -3.05
CA LYS A 26 -12.30 -9.08 -4.25
C LYS A 26 -13.18 -9.36 -5.48
N GLY A 27 -13.58 -8.32 -6.21
CA GLY A 27 -14.58 -8.36 -7.29
C GLY A 27 -14.22 -9.11 -8.58
N LYS A 28 -13.44 -10.20 -8.53
CA LYS A 28 -13.14 -11.04 -9.70
C LYS A 28 -14.09 -12.26 -9.78
N ALA A 29 -14.28 -12.78 -11.00
CA ALA A 29 -15.28 -13.79 -11.36
C ALA A 29 -15.26 -15.09 -10.51
N ASN A 30 -14.14 -15.42 -9.87
CA ASN A 30 -14.04 -16.44 -8.83
C ASN A 30 -14.00 -15.75 -7.45
N LYS A 31 -15.17 -15.41 -6.91
CA LYS A 31 -15.38 -14.73 -5.62
C LYS A 31 -14.68 -15.44 -4.45
N ARG A 32 -13.37 -15.27 -4.32
CA ARG A 32 -12.62 -15.60 -3.11
C ARG A 32 -12.97 -14.54 -2.09
N VAL A 33 -13.72 -14.97 -1.10
CA VAL A 33 -13.98 -14.20 0.10
C VAL A 33 -12.78 -14.38 1.01
N GLU A 34 -12.23 -13.28 1.48
CA GLU A 34 -11.18 -13.26 2.49
C GLU A 34 -11.79 -12.70 3.79
N LEU A 35 -11.40 -13.28 4.92
CA LEU A 35 -11.82 -12.84 6.25
C LEU A 35 -10.62 -12.20 6.93
N GLY A 36 -10.75 -10.94 7.36
CA GLY A 36 -9.66 -10.23 7.99
C GLY A 36 -9.84 -8.73 7.91
N HIS A 37 -8.71 -8.01 7.82
CA HIS A 37 -8.66 -6.56 7.63
C HIS A 37 -7.74 -6.23 6.47
N ASN A 38 -8.10 -5.19 5.71
CA ASN A 38 -7.17 -4.62 4.74
C ASN A 38 -6.04 -3.90 5.48
N ILE A 39 -4.86 -3.92 4.87
CA ILE A 39 -3.70 -3.16 5.36
C ILE A 39 -3.34 -2.16 4.26
N LEU A 40 -3.42 -0.88 4.61
CA LEU A 40 -2.84 0.18 3.80
C LEU A 40 -1.35 0.21 4.06
N VAL A 41 -0.55 0.28 3.00
CA VAL A 41 0.91 0.44 3.08
C VAL A 41 1.36 1.53 2.11
N ALA A 42 2.37 2.29 2.51
CA ALA A 42 3.07 3.22 1.63
C ALA A 42 4.57 2.92 1.69
N SER A 43 5.19 2.78 0.53
CA SER A 43 6.63 2.57 0.39
C SER A 43 7.31 3.77 -0.26
N ASP A 44 8.58 3.96 0.09
CA ASP A 44 9.45 4.98 -0.51
C ASP A 44 10.08 4.50 -1.83
N GLN A 45 10.88 5.36 -2.45
CA GLN A 45 11.58 5.08 -3.71
C GLN A 45 12.61 3.94 -3.61
N TRP A 46 13.01 3.53 -2.40
CA TRP A 46 13.95 2.45 -2.14
C TRP A 46 13.25 1.14 -1.79
N GLY A 47 11.92 1.15 -1.67
CA GLY A 47 11.10 0.01 -1.28
C GLY A 47 11.11 -0.26 0.22
N PHE A 48 11.35 0.75 1.05
CA PHE A 48 11.07 0.69 2.49
C PHE A 48 9.63 1.09 2.73
N ILE A 49 8.93 0.34 3.57
CA ILE A 49 7.58 0.69 4.01
C ILE A 49 7.72 1.78 5.06
N VAL A 50 7.20 2.97 4.76
CA VAL A 50 7.32 4.17 5.60
C VAL A 50 6.06 4.44 6.39
N GLU A 51 4.90 3.97 5.92
CA GLU A 51 3.63 4.11 6.62
C GLU A 51 2.77 2.85 6.44
N HIS A 52 1.97 2.55 7.46
CA HIS A 52 0.96 1.51 7.40
C HIS A 52 -0.25 1.81 8.25
N GLN A 53 -1.39 1.23 7.90
CA GLN A 53 -2.61 1.31 8.69
C GLN A 53 -3.44 0.05 8.50
N VAL A 54 -3.87 -0.58 9.60
CA VAL A 54 -4.97 -1.55 9.55
C VAL A 54 -6.27 -0.79 9.33
N VAL A 55 -6.95 -1.10 8.23
CA VAL A 55 -8.15 -0.40 7.77
C VAL A 55 -9.36 -1.10 8.35
N GLU A 56 -10.15 -0.35 9.14
CA GLU A 56 -11.37 -0.84 9.78
C GLU A 56 -12.58 -0.14 9.15
N ARG A 57 -13.42 -0.89 8.43
CA ARG A 57 -14.72 -0.45 7.88
C ARG A 57 -14.64 0.83 7.04
N GLN A 58 -13.50 1.07 6.40
CA GLN A 58 -13.24 2.24 5.57
C GLN A 58 -13.01 1.81 4.13
N ALA A 59 -13.42 2.66 3.19
CA ALA A 59 -13.16 2.45 1.77
C ALA A 59 -11.81 3.07 1.39
N ASP A 60 -11.12 2.49 0.41
CA ASP A 60 -9.81 3.01 -0.05
C ASP A 60 -9.86 4.51 -0.41
N VAL A 61 -10.96 4.97 -1.00
CA VAL A 61 -11.18 6.39 -1.35
C VAL A 61 -11.10 7.34 -0.14
N SER A 62 -11.42 6.88 1.07
CA SER A 62 -11.33 7.71 2.28
C SER A 62 -9.94 7.74 2.91
N LEU A 63 -9.00 6.92 2.41
CA LEU A 63 -7.67 6.76 3.00
C LEU A 63 -6.61 7.68 2.38
N SER A 64 -6.83 8.19 1.16
CA SER A 64 -5.80 8.95 0.43
C SER A 64 -5.41 10.26 1.11
N ILE A 65 -6.38 11.02 1.62
CA ILE A 65 -6.10 12.28 2.34
C ILE A 65 -5.42 12.00 3.70
N PRO A 66 -5.96 11.15 4.59
CA PRO A 66 -5.30 10.87 5.87
C PRO A 66 -3.90 10.27 5.71
N LEU A 67 -3.67 9.47 4.66
CA LEU A 67 -2.34 8.95 4.38
C LEU A 67 -1.37 10.08 4.02
N ALA A 68 -1.74 10.94 3.07
CA ALA A 68 -0.90 12.06 2.65
C ALA A 68 -0.61 13.01 3.81
N GLU A 69 -1.62 13.33 4.62
CA GLU A 69 -1.46 14.17 5.82
C GLU A 69 -0.43 13.58 6.80
N ARG A 70 -0.50 12.28 7.11
CA ARG A 70 0.49 11.63 7.98
C ARG A 70 1.89 11.64 7.38
N LEU A 71 2.01 11.45 6.06
CA LEU A 71 3.30 11.48 5.37
C LEU A 71 3.91 12.88 5.37
N LEU A 72 3.12 13.91 5.04
CA LEU A 72 3.54 15.32 5.05
C LEU A 72 3.93 15.76 6.47
N ASN A 73 3.11 15.43 7.48
CA ASN A 73 3.44 15.71 8.87
C ASN A 73 4.73 15.03 9.36
N ARG A 74 5.05 13.85 8.80
CA ARG A 74 6.23 13.08 9.21
C ARG A 74 7.50 13.55 8.52
N PHE A 75 7.43 13.85 7.23
CA PHE A 75 8.61 14.13 6.40
C PHE A 75 8.79 15.63 6.11
N GLY A 76 7.76 16.44 6.31
CA GLY A 76 7.70 17.85 5.94
C GLY A 76 7.00 18.07 4.60
N ASP A 77 6.42 19.26 4.43
CA ASP A 77 5.61 19.62 3.27
C ASP A 77 6.41 19.58 1.95
N ASP A 78 7.71 19.91 2.01
CA ASP A 78 8.59 19.94 0.82
C ASP A 78 9.32 18.61 0.55
N ALA A 79 9.14 17.59 1.40
CA ALA A 79 9.91 16.35 1.30
C ALA A 79 9.33 15.33 0.29
N ILE A 80 8.08 15.53 -0.15
CA ILE A 80 7.36 14.58 -1.01
C ILE A 80 7.16 15.19 -2.40
N GLU A 81 8.06 14.84 -3.32
CA GLU A 81 7.96 15.28 -4.72
C GLU A 81 6.78 14.64 -5.46
N SER A 82 6.45 13.40 -5.11
CA SER A 82 5.40 12.64 -5.79
C SER A 82 4.74 11.62 -4.88
N ILE A 83 3.45 11.38 -5.07
CA ILE A 83 2.69 10.32 -4.41
C ILE A 83 1.87 9.54 -5.44
N SER A 84 1.81 8.21 -5.30
CA SER A 84 1.09 7.35 -6.23
C SER A 84 0.11 6.43 -5.51
N PHE A 85 -1.04 6.21 -6.14
CA PHE A 85 -2.14 5.43 -5.58
C PHE A 85 -2.70 4.43 -6.60
N ASP A 86 -3.29 3.36 -6.09
CA ASP A 86 -4.12 2.47 -6.91
C ASP A 86 -5.44 3.13 -7.31
N LYS A 87 -6.05 2.60 -8.37
CA LYS A 87 -7.37 3.04 -8.87
C LYS A 87 -8.47 3.01 -7.80
N GLY A 88 -8.33 2.17 -6.77
CA GLY A 88 -9.28 2.06 -5.65
C GLY A 88 -9.40 3.35 -4.85
N PHE A 89 -8.32 4.13 -4.76
CA PHE A 89 -8.22 5.36 -3.98
C PHE A 89 -8.74 6.61 -4.72
N TYR A 90 -9.09 6.47 -6.01
CA TYR A 90 -9.47 7.60 -6.83
C TYR A 90 -10.75 8.27 -6.34
N LYS A 91 -10.64 9.55 -6.01
CA LYS A 91 -11.75 10.49 -5.85
C LYS A 91 -11.27 11.84 -6.39
N ARG A 92 -12.08 12.50 -7.22
CA ARG A 92 -11.66 13.72 -7.95
C ARG A 92 -11.25 14.81 -6.98
N GLU A 93 -12.08 15.03 -5.95
CA GLU A 93 -11.87 16.05 -4.93
C GLU A 93 -10.58 15.78 -4.14
N ASN A 94 -10.29 14.52 -3.82
CA ASN A 94 -9.06 14.16 -3.13
C ASN A 94 -7.83 14.40 -4.01
N LYS A 95 -7.90 14.05 -5.30
CA LYS A 95 -6.81 14.30 -6.25
C LYS A 95 -6.51 15.80 -6.39
N GLU A 96 -7.55 16.62 -6.53
CA GLU A 96 -7.42 18.07 -6.65
C GLU A 96 -6.84 18.68 -5.37
N LEU A 97 -7.29 18.25 -4.19
CA LEU A 97 -6.76 18.70 -2.90
C LEU A 97 -5.28 18.34 -2.72
N LEU A 98 -4.89 17.10 -3.03
CA LEU A 98 -3.50 16.66 -2.88
C LEU A 98 -2.54 17.43 -3.80
N LYS A 99 -2.99 17.84 -4.99
CA LYS A 99 -2.18 18.63 -5.93
C LYS A 99 -1.82 20.03 -5.40
N LEU A 100 -2.48 20.50 -4.34
CA LEU A 100 -2.13 21.76 -3.69
C LEU A 100 -0.88 21.62 -2.81
N TYR A 101 -0.52 20.41 -2.39
CA TYR A 101 0.56 20.14 -1.43
C TYR A 101 1.68 19.28 -2.01
N ILE A 102 1.36 18.38 -2.95
CA ILE A 102 2.31 17.44 -3.54
C ILE A 102 2.42 17.72 -5.04
N PRO A 103 3.64 17.99 -5.58
CA PRO A 103 3.82 18.37 -6.98
C PRO A 103 3.25 17.34 -7.97
N GLU A 104 3.54 16.05 -7.77
CA GLU A 104 3.14 14.99 -8.69
C GLU A 104 2.20 13.97 -7.99
N VAL A 105 0.89 14.12 -8.20
CA VAL A 105 -0.13 13.21 -7.67
C VAL A 105 -0.60 12.23 -8.73
N ILE A 106 -0.14 10.98 -8.61
CA ILE A 106 -0.47 9.88 -9.52
C ILE A 106 -1.65 9.10 -8.97
N MET A 107 -2.86 9.54 -9.34
CA MET A 107 -4.11 8.90 -8.94
C MET A 107 -4.92 8.54 -10.20
N PRO A 108 -4.77 7.31 -10.73
CA PRO A 108 -5.43 6.90 -11.97
C PRO A 108 -6.95 6.84 -11.82
N LYS A 109 -7.68 7.33 -12.81
CA LYS A 109 -9.14 7.36 -12.81
C LYS A 109 -9.73 5.96 -12.68
N LYS A 110 -10.68 5.81 -11.76
CA LYS A 110 -11.56 4.63 -11.70
C LYS A 110 -12.65 4.75 -12.77
N GLY A 111 -12.75 3.74 -13.64
CA GLY A 111 -13.77 3.67 -14.69
C GLY A 111 -13.36 4.31 -16.03
N LYS A 112 -14.36 4.82 -16.77
CA LYS A 112 -14.16 5.44 -18.10
C LYS A 112 -13.54 6.82 -17.94
N LYS A 113 -12.54 7.12 -18.77
CA LYS A 113 -11.80 8.39 -18.77
C LYS A 113 -12.37 9.35 -19.81
N ASN A 114 -12.38 10.65 -19.50
CA ASN A 114 -12.59 11.69 -20.50
C ASN A 114 -11.28 11.96 -21.29
N GLN A 115 -11.32 12.91 -22.23
CA GLN A 115 -10.15 13.24 -23.06
C GLN A 115 -9.00 13.84 -22.24
N GLU A 116 -9.29 14.71 -21.29
CA GLU A 116 -8.31 15.37 -20.43
C GLU A 116 -7.61 14.38 -19.50
N GLU A 117 -8.37 13.51 -18.81
CA GLU A 117 -7.85 12.43 -17.97
C GLU A 117 -7.01 11.45 -18.79
N ARG A 118 -7.39 11.19 -20.04
CA ARG A 118 -6.59 10.34 -20.93
C ARG A 118 -5.28 11.01 -21.31
N ALA A 119 -5.30 12.31 -21.61
CA ALA A 119 -4.10 13.08 -21.92
C ALA A 119 -3.15 13.13 -20.71
N GLU A 120 -3.67 13.46 -19.52
CA GLU A 120 -2.92 13.49 -18.26
C GLU A 120 -2.28 12.13 -17.97
N GLU A 121 -3.06 11.04 -17.99
CA GLU A 121 -2.54 9.71 -17.69
C GLU A 121 -1.60 9.15 -18.79
N SER A 122 -1.62 9.73 -19.98
CA SER A 122 -0.70 9.41 -21.07
C SER A 122 0.64 10.16 -20.97
N GLY A 123 0.76 11.14 -20.07
CA GLY A 123 2.00 11.88 -19.85
C GLY A 123 3.16 10.98 -19.44
N LYS A 124 4.38 11.30 -19.91
CA LYS A 124 5.59 10.51 -19.63
C LYS A 124 5.87 10.38 -18.13
N THR A 125 5.75 11.49 -17.38
CA THR A 125 5.96 11.53 -15.93
C THR A 125 4.95 10.64 -15.20
N PHE A 126 3.67 10.76 -15.58
CA PHE A 126 2.59 9.95 -15.01
C PHE A 126 2.83 8.46 -15.21
N GLN A 127 3.14 8.04 -16.44
CA GLN A 127 3.43 6.64 -16.74
C GLN A 127 4.66 6.12 -15.97
N LYS A 128 5.75 6.91 -15.93
CA LYS A 128 6.97 6.53 -15.22
C LYS A 128 6.74 6.33 -13.72
N LEU A 129 6.04 7.27 -13.07
CA LEU A 129 5.73 7.18 -11.65
C LEU A 129 4.73 6.06 -11.35
N ARG A 130 3.72 5.88 -12.22
CA ARG A 130 2.77 4.77 -12.10
C ARG A 130 3.41 3.40 -12.28
N HIS A 131 4.40 3.26 -13.17
CA HIS A 131 5.14 2.00 -13.31
C HIS A 131 6.05 1.74 -12.12
N ARG A 132 6.61 2.78 -11.49
CA ARG A 132 7.29 2.62 -10.19
C ARG A 132 6.32 2.12 -9.12
N HIS A 133 5.08 2.61 -9.12
CA HIS A 133 4.01 2.11 -8.25
C HIS A 133 3.63 0.64 -8.52
N SER A 134 3.82 0.11 -9.73
CA SER A 134 3.64 -1.34 -9.97
C SER A 134 4.58 -2.21 -9.11
N ALA A 135 5.64 -1.64 -8.51
CA ALA A 135 6.43 -2.33 -7.50
C ALA A 135 5.65 -2.64 -6.20
N VAL A 136 4.47 -2.05 -5.98
CA VAL A 136 3.58 -2.36 -4.85
C VAL A 136 3.20 -3.85 -4.82
N GLU A 137 3.06 -4.52 -5.97
CA GLU A 137 2.82 -5.97 -6.00
C GLU A 137 3.99 -6.76 -5.40
N SER A 138 5.22 -6.28 -5.61
CA SER A 138 6.43 -6.85 -4.99
C SER A 138 6.44 -6.59 -3.48
N ASP A 139 6.02 -5.40 -3.04
CA ASP A 139 5.89 -5.07 -1.62
C ASP A 139 4.84 -5.93 -0.92
N ILE A 140 3.67 -6.16 -1.55
CA ILE A 140 2.62 -7.04 -1.04
C ILE A 140 3.14 -8.47 -0.92
N ASN A 141 3.72 -9.01 -2.00
CA ASN A 141 4.27 -10.37 -1.97
C ASN A 141 5.37 -10.52 -0.91
N ARG A 142 6.22 -9.49 -0.76
CA ARG A 142 7.21 -9.45 0.32
C ARG A 142 6.52 -9.50 1.67
N LEU A 143 5.52 -8.68 1.93
CA LEU A 143 4.80 -8.65 3.20
C LEU A 143 4.13 -10.00 3.53
N GLU A 144 3.53 -10.66 2.54
CA GLU A 144 2.98 -12.02 2.67
C GLU A 144 4.07 -13.01 3.12
N HIS A 145 5.25 -13.00 2.49
CA HIS A 145 6.38 -13.82 2.92
C HIS A 145 6.94 -13.49 4.32
N HIS A 146 6.61 -12.32 4.87
CA HIS A 146 6.98 -11.93 6.24
C HIS A 146 5.80 -12.07 7.21
N GLY A 147 4.84 -12.95 6.90
CA GLY A 147 3.77 -13.40 7.78
C GLY A 147 2.46 -12.65 7.63
N LEU A 148 2.37 -11.61 6.79
CA LEU A 148 1.12 -10.87 6.62
C LEU A 148 0.07 -11.59 5.73
N ASP A 149 0.37 -12.81 5.29
CA ASP A 149 -0.60 -13.71 4.67
C ASP A 149 -1.57 -14.33 5.69
N ARG A 150 -1.16 -14.45 6.96
CA ARG A 150 -1.99 -14.99 8.04
C ARG A 150 -1.62 -14.44 9.43
N CYS A 151 -2.55 -13.70 10.04
CA CYS A 151 -2.42 -13.29 11.43
C CYS A 151 -2.75 -14.43 12.39
N LEU A 152 -1.84 -14.73 13.32
CA LEU A 152 -2.04 -15.72 14.40
C LEU A 152 -2.46 -15.08 15.74
N ASP A 153 -2.24 -13.78 15.88
CA ASP A 153 -2.63 -13.03 17.06
C ASP A 153 -4.16 -12.84 17.11
N LYS A 154 -4.72 -12.95 18.31
CA LYS A 154 -6.15 -12.75 18.57
C LYS A 154 -6.49 -11.30 18.86
N GLY A 155 -7.70 -10.90 18.49
CA GLY A 155 -8.25 -9.57 18.70
C GLY A 155 -7.60 -8.49 17.85
N LEU A 156 -8.32 -7.39 17.67
CA LEU A 156 -7.91 -6.28 16.81
C LEU A 156 -6.55 -5.68 17.21
N LYS A 157 -6.31 -5.54 18.52
CA LYS A 157 -5.03 -5.05 19.05
C LYS A 157 -3.88 -6.00 18.69
N GLY A 158 -4.13 -7.30 18.76
CA GLY A 158 -3.17 -8.33 18.33
C GLY A 158 -2.91 -8.24 16.84
N PHE A 159 -3.96 -8.14 16.03
CA PHE A 159 -3.86 -7.96 14.58
C PHE A 159 -3.01 -6.74 14.21
N LYS A 160 -3.30 -5.57 14.78
CA LYS A 160 -2.51 -4.34 14.54
C LYS A 160 -1.03 -4.50 14.89
N ARG A 161 -0.74 -5.10 16.04
CA ARG A 161 0.64 -5.38 16.47
C ARG A 161 1.33 -6.36 15.52
N TYR A 162 0.64 -7.42 15.12
CA TYR A 162 1.16 -8.43 14.21
C TYR A 162 1.52 -7.81 12.86
N CYS A 163 0.64 -6.97 12.30
CA CYS A 163 0.91 -6.22 11.07
C CYS A 163 2.16 -5.34 11.19
N ALA A 164 2.27 -4.57 12.27
CA ALA A 164 3.42 -3.71 12.51
C ALA A 164 4.74 -4.50 12.58
N LEU A 165 4.73 -5.67 13.25
CA LEU A 165 5.90 -6.54 13.32
C LEU A 165 6.29 -7.13 11.96
N GLY A 166 5.33 -7.56 11.14
CA GLY A 166 5.61 -8.04 9.78
C GLY A 166 6.24 -6.98 8.88
N ILE A 167 5.81 -5.72 9.03
CA ILE A 167 6.41 -4.58 8.32
C ILE A 167 7.85 -4.34 8.77
N VAL A 168 8.10 -4.37 10.08
CA VAL A 168 9.46 -4.24 10.62
C VAL A 168 10.36 -5.36 10.07
N ALA A 169 9.89 -6.60 10.08
CA ALA A 169 10.62 -7.74 9.54
C ALA A 169 10.96 -7.55 8.04
N ALA A 170 9.97 -7.13 7.24
CA ALA A 170 10.17 -6.87 5.81
C ALA A 170 11.17 -5.74 5.53
N ASN A 171 11.14 -4.67 6.33
CA ASN A 171 12.09 -3.56 6.22
C ASN A 171 13.51 -3.98 6.66
N LEU A 172 13.65 -4.76 7.74
CA LEU A 172 14.95 -5.28 8.19
C LEU A 172 15.58 -6.20 7.14
N HIS A 173 14.80 -7.11 6.57
CA HIS A 173 15.29 -7.97 5.49
C HIS A 173 15.71 -7.15 4.26
N LYS A 174 14.94 -6.12 3.89
CA LYS A 174 15.32 -5.19 2.81
C LYS A 174 16.64 -4.47 3.10
N LEU A 175 16.83 -3.99 4.33
CA LEU A 175 18.06 -3.34 4.75
C LEU A 175 19.27 -4.30 4.64
N GLY A 176 19.07 -5.57 5.03
CA GLY A 176 20.05 -6.63 4.85
C GLY A 176 20.45 -6.81 3.38
N ASN A 177 19.47 -6.90 2.47
CA ASN A 177 19.71 -7.05 1.04
C ASN A 177 20.45 -5.85 0.45
N VAL A 178 20.06 -4.62 0.81
CA VAL A 178 20.78 -3.40 0.38
C VAL A 178 22.23 -3.40 0.84
N SER A 179 22.49 -3.87 2.07
CA SER A 179 23.85 -3.96 2.62
C SER A 179 24.69 -5.01 1.89
N PHE A 180 24.08 -6.17 1.62
CA PHE A 180 24.71 -7.26 0.86
C PHE A 180 25.05 -6.85 -0.57
N ASP A 181 24.13 -6.19 -1.27
CA ASP A 181 24.34 -5.72 -2.65
C ASP A 181 25.47 -4.70 -2.75
N LYS A 182 25.58 -3.80 -1.77
CA LYS A 182 26.69 -2.85 -1.66
C LYS A 182 28.02 -3.58 -1.50
N LEU A 183 28.08 -4.58 -0.62
CA LEU A 183 29.26 -5.41 -0.40
C LEU A 183 29.66 -6.14 -1.69
N MET A 184 28.73 -6.84 -2.33
CA MET A 184 28.98 -7.59 -3.56
C MET A 184 29.43 -6.69 -4.72
N THR A 185 28.82 -5.52 -4.86
CA THR A 185 29.25 -4.52 -5.87
C THR A 185 30.68 -4.07 -5.62
N SER A 186 31.07 -3.85 -4.36
CA SER A 186 32.44 -3.46 -4.00
C SER A 186 33.46 -4.57 -4.31
N PHE A 187 33.12 -5.84 -4.02
CA PHE A 187 33.95 -6.99 -4.34
C PHE A 187 34.15 -7.16 -5.85
N ARG A 188 33.07 -7.07 -6.63
CA ARG A 188 33.13 -7.18 -8.09
C ARG A 188 34.03 -6.09 -8.70
N ARG A 189 33.91 -4.84 -8.24
CA ARG A 189 34.78 -3.74 -8.69
C ARG A 189 36.25 -3.98 -8.36
N ARG A 190 36.57 -4.54 -7.18
CA ARG A 190 37.96 -4.92 -6.82
C ARG A 190 38.49 -6.04 -7.70
N HIS A 191 37.69 -7.06 -7.98
CA HIS A 191 38.06 -8.18 -8.84
C HIS A 191 38.31 -7.74 -10.29
N GLU A 192 37.46 -6.88 -10.84
CA GLU A 192 37.63 -6.33 -12.19
C GLU A 192 38.88 -5.43 -12.30
N ARG A 193 39.24 -4.68 -11.25
CA ARG A 193 40.50 -3.92 -11.19
C ARG A 193 41.72 -4.83 -11.13
N SER A 194 41.66 -5.91 -10.35
CA SER A 194 42.74 -6.90 -10.24
C SER A 194 43.00 -7.67 -11.54
N LYS A 195 41.98 -7.81 -12.41
CA LYS A 195 42.13 -8.46 -13.73
C LYS A 195 42.67 -7.55 -14.84
N ARG A 196 42.72 -6.23 -14.60
CA ARG A 196 43.20 -5.22 -15.55
C ARG A 196 44.63 -4.75 -15.24
N SER A 197 45.19 -5.20 -14.13
CA SER A 197 46.61 -5.03 -13.74
C SER A 197 47.38 -6.28 -14.07
#